data_AF-A0A8H6Y6Y0-F1
#
_entry.id   AF-A0A8H6Y6Y0-F1
#
_cell.length_a   1.000
_cell.length_b   1.000
_cell.length_c   1.000
_cell.angle_alpha   90.00
_cell.angle_beta   90.00
_cell.angle_gamma   90.00
#
_symmetry.space_group_name_H-M   'P 1'
#
loop_
_entity.id
_entity.type
_entity.pdbx_description
1 polymer ?
#
loop_
_entity_poly.entity_id
_entity_poly.type
_entity_poly.pdbx_seq_one_letter_code
_entity_poly.pdbx_strand_id
1 'polypeptide(L)'
;MHSSPALPSLVTEATTVILGAHSLHSNGAVFSRAGTALVAMMAKQHSVPVLVCCETYKFSEGVMLDGFGKNELAPSHLFETSPQAPNLEILNPLYDLTPPSSITAVVTEVGLIPPSSISSIPMALGRITL
;
A
#
# COMPACT_ATOMS: atom_id res chain seq x y z
N MET A 1 -0.98 -16.31 -6.62
CA MET A 1 -1.66 -15.47 -5.60
C MET A 1 -2.68 -16.31 -4.82
N HIS A 2 -2.25 -17.39 -4.14
CA HIS A 2 -3.16 -18.34 -3.45
C HIS A 2 -3.01 -18.37 -1.91
N SER A 3 -2.21 -17.47 -1.32
CA SER A 3 -1.83 -17.53 0.10
C SER A 3 -2.54 -16.52 1.02
N SER A 4 -3.39 -15.62 0.50
CA SER A 4 -4.11 -14.65 1.34
C SER A 4 -5.05 -15.25 2.41
N PRO A 5 -5.72 -16.42 2.23
CA PRO A 5 -6.67 -16.89 3.24
C PRO A 5 -6.01 -17.37 4.55
N ALA A 6 -4.72 -17.71 4.52
CA ALA A 6 -3.97 -18.13 5.71
C ALA A 6 -3.41 -16.96 6.53
N LEU A 7 -3.58 -15.72 6.06
CA LEU A 7 -2.95 -14.55 6.64
C LEU A 7 -3.28 -14.31 8.13
N PRO A 8 -4.52 -14.49 8.62
CA PRO A 8 -4.82 -14.30 10.04
C PRO A 8 -4.01 -15.22 10.97
N SER A 9 -3.82 -16.49 10.58
CA SER A 9 -3.06 -17.46 11.37
C SER A 9 -1.56 -17.19 11.33
N LEU A 10 -1.05 -16.67 10.21
CA LEU A 10 0.37 -16.39 10.04
C LEU A 10 0.79 -15.07 10.70
N VAL A 11 -0.10 -14.07 10.72
CA VAL A 11 0.18 -12.78 11.35
C VAL A 11 0.41 -12.92 12.84
N THR A 12 -0.27 -13.85 13.53
CA THR A 12 -0.05 -14.10 14.96
C THR A 12 1.33 -14.66 15.29
N GLU A 13 1.97 -15.33 14.34
CA GLU A 13 3.33 -15.85 14.50
C GLU A 13 4.41 -14.80 14.16
N ALA A 14 4.03 -13.75 13.43
CA ALA A 14 4.93 -12.69 13.02
C ALA A 14 5.13 -11.65 14.13
N THR A 15 6.38 -11.28 14.39
CA THR A 15 6.74 -10.20 15.31
C THR A 15 6.77 -8.82 14.66
N THR A 16 6.96 -8.75 13.34
CA THR A 16 6.99 -7.50 12.57
C THR A 16 6.64 -7.79 11.11
N VAL A 17 5.93 -6.86 10.48
CA VAL A 17 5.59 -6.93 9.06
C VAL A 17 6.34 -5.84 8.32
N ILE A 18 7.05 -6.21 7.25
CA ILE A 18 7.76 -5.29 6.38
C ILE A 18 7.06 -5.29 5.01
N LEU A 19 6.70 -4.09 4.54
CA LEU A 19 6.04 -3.89 3.26
C LEU A 19 6.88 -2.96 2.39
N GLY A 20 6.86 -3.18 1.08
CA GLY A 20 7.38 -2.21 0.11
C GLY A 20 6.27 -1.26 -0.34
N ALA A 21 6.62 -0.01 -0.61
CA ALA A 21 5.72 0.95 -1.25
C ALA A 21 6.07 1.16 -2.73
N HIS A 22 5.05 1.31 -3.56
CA HIS A 22 5.19 1.82 -4.92
C HIS A 22 5.25 3.36 -4.91
N SER A 23 4.35 3.99 -4.15
CA SER A 23 4.39 5.42 -3.87
C SER A 23 3.80 5.72 -2.49
N LEU A 24 4.20 6.86 -1.94
CA LEU A 24 3.75 7.34 -0.63
C LEU A 24 3.06 8.69 -0.82
N HIS A 25 1.82 8.79 -0.36
CA HIS A 25 1.01 9.99 -0.55
C HIS A 25 1.21 10.98 0.60
N SER A 26 0.94 12.26 0.36
CA SER A 26 1.12 13.34 1.34
C SER A 26 0.24 13.19 2.60
N ASN A 27 -0.89 12.48 2.50
CA ASN A 27 -1.73 12.10 3.65
C ASN A 27 -1.17 10.91 4.46
N GLY A 28 -0.03 10.36 4.05
CA GLY A 28 0.61 9.20 4.65
C GLY A 28 0.04 7.85 4.22
N ALA A 29 -0.89 7.82 3.27
CA ALA A 29 -1.35 6.58 2.69
C ALA A 29 -0.25 5.94 1.82
N VAL A 30 -0.13 4.62 1.92
CA VAL A 30 0.83 3.85 1.14
C VAL A 30 0.12 3.22 -0.04
N PHE A 31 0.62 3.51 -1.22
CA PHE A 31 0.17 2.88 -2.45
C PHE A 31 1.14 1.75 -2.80
N SER A 32 0.64 0.52 -2.83
CA SER A 32 1.45 -0.66 -3.11
C SER A 32 0.62 -1.73 -3.80
N ARG A 33 1.17 -2.92 -4.02
CA ARG A 33 0.50 -4.01 -4.73
C ARG A 33 -0.80 -4.43 -4.03
N ALA A 34 -1.75 -4.93 -4.82
CA ALA A 34 -3.02 -5.46 -4.32
C ALA A 34 -2.81 -6.48 -3.19
N GLY A 35 -3.54 -6.28 -2.08
CA GLY A 35 -3.45 -7.09 -0.87
C GLY A 35 -2.52 -6.52 0.21
N THR A 36 -1.75 -5.47 -0.08
CA THR A 36 -0.90 -4.81 0.92
C THR A 36 -1.72 -4.18 2.06
N ALA A 37 -2.87 -3.56 1.75
CA ALA A 37 -3.72 -2.97 2.76
C ALA A 37 -4.32 -4.03 3.69
N LEU A 38 -4.74 -5.18 3.13
CA LEU A 38 -5.23 -6.32 3.91
C LEU A 38 -4.18 -6.81 4.90
N VAL A 39 -2.93 -6.98 4.45
CA VAL A 39 -1.82 -7.42 5.32
C VAL A 39 -1.59 -6.41 6.45
N ALA A 40 -1.51 -5.12 6.11
CA ALA A 40 -1.26 -4.05 7.08
C ALA A 40 -2.39 -3.92 8.12
N MET A 41 -3.65 -3.98 7.68
CA MET A 41 -4.82 -3.89 8.55
C MET A 41 -4.89 -5.09 9.52
N MET A 42 -4.64 -6.30 9.03
CA MET A 42 -4.63 -7.50 9.88
C MET A 42 -3.47 -7.47 10.88
N ALA A 43 -2.26 -7.10 10.44
CA ALA A 43 -1.12 -6.92 11.33
C ALA A 43 -1.41 -5.90 12.43
N LYS A 44 -2.02 -4.76 12.06
CA LYS A 44 -2.43 -3.73 13.02
C LYS A 44 -3.45 -4.26 14.03
N GLN A 45 -4.43 -5.06 13.60
CA GLN A 45 -5.42 -5.65 14.48
C GLN A 45 -4.81 -6.60 15.52
N HIS A 46 -3.75 -7.31 15.15
CA HIS A 46 -2.97 -8.18 16.06
C HIS A 46 -1.85 -7.43 16.81
N SER A 47 -1.83 -6.10 16.77
CA SER A 47 -0.78 -5.26 17.40
C SER A 47 0.64 -5.56 16.92
N VAL A 48 0.78 -6.11 15.71
CA VAL A 48 2.07 -6.34 15.07
C VAL A 48 2.50 -5.06 14.36
N PRO A 49 3.73 -4.55 14.59
CA PRO A 49 4.21 -3.34 13.94
C PRO A 49 4.37 -3.56 12.44
N VAL A 50 3.86 -2.59 11.67
CA VAL A 50 3.93 -2.56 10.19
C VAL A 50 4.92 -1.48 9.77
N LEU A 51 6.05 -1.90 9.21
CA LEU A 51 7.09 -1.04 8.68
C LEU A 51 6.99 -1.00 7.16
N VAL A 52 6.96 0.20 6.60
CA VAL A 52 6.92 0.38 5.14
C VAL A 52 8.24 0.93 4.66
N CYS A 53 8.95 0.18 3.83
CA CYS A 53 10.18 0.62 3.19
C CYS A 53 9.85 1.38 1.90
N CYS A 54 10.24 2.65 1.85
CA CYS A 54 10.00 3.53 0.71
C CYS A 54 11.15 4.53 0.57
N GLU A 55 11.65 4.72 -0.65
CA GLU A 55 12.63 5.75 -0.96
C GLU A 55 11.96 7.13 -1.09
N THR A 56 12.64 8.21 -0.68
CA THR A 56 12.03 9.57 -0.70
C THR A 56 11.59 10.05 -2.08
N TYR A 57 12.15 9.51 -3.17
CA TYR A 57 11.77 9.93 -4.53
C TYR A 57 10.40 9.39 -4.97
N LYS A 58 9.86 8.37 -4.29
CA LYS A 58 8.53 7.81 -4.55
C LYS A 58 7.41 8.58 -3.84
N PHE A 59 7.73 9.70 -3.21
CA PHE A 59 6.76 10.52 -2.51
C PHE A 59 5.96 11.31 -3.53
N SER A 60 4.64 11.30 -3.36
CA SER A 60 3.68 12.00 -4.19
C SER A 60 2.99 13.08 -3.36
N GLU A 61 2.95 14.30 -3.88
CA GLU A 61 2.21 15.40 -3.26
C GLU A 61 0.69 15.18 -3.32
N GLY A 62 0.24 14.37 -4.28
CA GLY A 62 -1.16 14.04 -4.47
C GLY A 62 -1.74 13.22 -3.32
N VAL A 63 -2.97 13.53 -2.93
CA VAL A 63 -3.75 12.74 -1.97
C VAL A 63 -4.65 11.76 -2.74
N MET A 64 -4.70 10.52 -2.27
CA MET A 64 -5.65 9.52 -2.72
C MET A 64 -6.48 9.07 -1.52
N LEU A 65 -7.79 8.94 -1.73
CA LEU A 65 -8.75 8.55 -0.68
C LEU A 65 -9.18 7.09 -0.82
N ASP A 66 -9.10 6.55 -2.03
CA ASP A 66 -9.57 5.22 -2.39
C ASP A 66 -8.59 4.52 -3.35
N GLY A 67 -8.60 3.19 -3.37
CA GLY A 67 -7.75 2.40 -4.27
C GLY A 67 -8.24 2.35 -5.72
N PHE A 68 -9.31 3.04 -6.09
CA PHE A 68 -9.92 2.94 -7.43
C PHE A 68 -9.71 4.18 -8.29
N GLY A 69 -9.63 5.38 -7.69
CA GLY A 69 -9.53 6.64 -8.43
C GLY A 69 -8.34 6.74 -9.40
N LYS A 70 -7.15 6.26 -9.02
CA LYS A 70 -5.99 6.14 -9.92
C LYS A 70 -5.29 4.80 -9.69
N ASN A 71 -5.72 3.78 -10.42
CA ASN A 71 -5.15 2.44 -10.34
C ASN A 71 -4.89 1.88 -11.73
N GLU A 72 -3.91 1.00 -11.83
CA GLU A 72 -3.61 0.26 -13.05
C GLU A 72 -4.35 -1.07 -13.03
N LEU A 73 -4.92 -1.44 -14.17
CA LEU A 73 -5.58 -2.72 -14.35
C LEU A 73 -4.60 -3.73 -14.91
N ALA A 74 -4.54 -4.90 -14.27
CA ALA A 74 -3.76 -6.01 -14.78
C ALA A 74 -4.37 -6.51 -16.10
N PRO A 75 -3.55 -7.03 -17.03
CA PRO A 75 -4.06 -7.64 -18.24
C PRO A 75 -5.03 -8.78 -17.91
N SER A 76 -6.16 -8.81 -18.62
CA SER A 76 -7.26 -9.76 -18.44
C SER A 76 -6.92 -11.22 -18.77
N HIS A 77 -5.73 -11.46 -19.34
CA HIS A 77 -5.22 -12.79 -19.71
C HIS A 77 -4.99 -13.75 -18.52
N LEU A 78 -5.03 -13.27 -17.29
CA LEU A 78 -4.95 -14.13 -16.10
C LEU A 78 -6.18 -15.03 -15.91
N PHE A 79 -7.28 -14.71 -16.59
CA PHE A 79 -8.50 -15.51 -16.60
C PHE A 79 -8.61 -16.19 -17.97
N GLU A 80 -8.09 -17.42 -18.08
CA GLU A 80 -8.10 -18.21 -19.32
C GLU A 80 -9.53 -18.43 -19.87
N THR A 81 -10.55 -18.32 -19.02
CA THR A 81 -11.96 -18.41 -19.36
C THR A 81 -12.74 -17.26 -18.74
N SER A 82 -12.74 -16.09 -19.40
CA SER A 82 -13.70 -15.04 -19.03
C SER A 82 -15.11 -15.54 -19.33
N PRO A 83 -16.00 -15.70 -18.34
CA PRO A 83 -17.38 -16.07 -18.61
C PRO A 83 -18.03 -14.93 -19.40
N GLN A 84 -18.50 -15.21 -20.62
CA GLN A 84 -19.24 -14.22 -21.40
C GLN A 84 -20.69 -14.20 -20.90
N ALA A 85 -20.93 -13.42 -19.85
CA ALA A 85 -22.29 -13.15 -19.35
C ALA A 85 -22.60 -11.65 -19.55
N PRO A 86 -23.86 -11.31 -19.92
CA PRO A 86 -24.22 -9.95 -20.34
C PRO A 86 -24.05 -8.87 -19.26
N ASN A 87 -23.84 -9.25 -18.00
CA ASN A 87 -23.64 -8.35 -16.86
C ASN A 87 -22.40 -8.72 -16.02
N LEU A 88 -21.41 -9.39 -16.61
CA LEU A 88 -20.18 -9.77 -15.92
C LEU A 88 -18.99 -8.98 -16.46
N GLU A 89 -18.36 -8.24 -15.57
CA GLU A 89 -17.10 -7.54 -15.83
C GLU A 89 -16.03 -8.06 -14.86
N ILE A 90 -14.86 -8.41 -15.40
CA ILE A 90 -13.72 -8.88 -14.60
C ILE A 90 -12.80 -7.70 -14.36
N LEU A 91 -12.62 -7.35 -13.08
CA LEU A 91 -11.71 -6.29 -12.65
C LEU A 91 -10.55 -6.87 -11.85
N ASN A 92 -9.32 -6.48 -12.20
CA ASN A 92 -8.13 -6.87 -11.47
C ASN A 92 -7.20 -5.66 -11.24
N PRO A 93 -7.43 -4.88 -10.17
CA PRO A 93 -6.55 -3.78 -9.80
C PRO A 93 -5.17 -4.29 -9.40
N LEU A 94 -4.11 -3.65 -9.88
CA LEU A 94 -2.73 -4.03 -9.57
C LEU A 94 -2.26 -3.52 -8.21
N TYR A 95 -2.80 -2.36 -7.81
CA TYR A 95 -2.42 -1.65 -6.60
C TYR A 95 -3.59 -1.52 -5.64
N ASP A 96 -3.26 -1.16 -4.41
CA ASP A 96 -4.19 -0.96 -3.31
C ASP A 96 -3.65 0.15 -2.41
N LEU A 97 -4.57 0.86 -1.77
CA LEU A 97 -4.28 1.99 -0.92
C LEU A 97 -4.37 1.56 0.54
N THR A 98 -3.23 1.59 1.24
CA THR A 98 -3.15 1.26 2.65
C THR A 98 -3.31 2.52 3.49
N PRO A 99 -4.26 2.56 4.44
CA PRO A 99 -4.49 3.75 5.26
C PRO A 99 -3.32 4.00 6.21
N PRO A 100 -2.99 5.29 6.49
CA PRO A 100 -1.89 5.65 7.39
C PRO A 100 -2.05 5.09 8.81
N SER A 101 -3.29 4.88 9.27
CA SER A 101 -3.60 4.34 10.60
C SER A 101 -3.15 2.89 10.81
N SER A 102 -3.00 2.13 9.73
CA SER A 102 -2.51 0.75 9.76
C SER A 102 -0.99 0.65 9.71
N ILE A 103 -0.30 1.76 9.48
CA ILE A 103 1.17 1.80 9.35
C ILE A 103 1.78 2.29 10.65
N THR A 104 2.85 1.64 11.09
CA THR A 104 3.57 2.05 12.31
C THR A 104 4.63 3.09 11.99
N ALA A 105 5.45 2.85 10.97
CA ALA A 105 6.47 3.79 10.52
C ALA A 105 6.88 3.53 9.07
N VAL A 106 7.39 4.57 8.42
CA VAL A 106 7.98 4.51 7.08
C VAL A 106 9.50 4.59 7.21
N VAL A 107 10.19 3.58 6.68
CA VAL A 107 11.65 3.49 6.63
C VAL A 107 12.10 4.07 5.30
N THR A 108 12.93 5.10 5.36
CA THR A 108 13.51 5.80 4.21
C THR A 108 15.03 5.93 4.40
N GLU A 109 15.74 6.41 3.37
CA GLU A 109 17.17 6.68 3.45
C GLU A 109 17.53 7.83 4.41
N VAL A 110 16.56 8.71 4.74
CA VAL A 110 16.75 9.79 5.72
C VAL A 110 16.41 9.35 7.15
N GLY A 111 15.93 8.12 7.31
CA GLY A 111 15.60 7.52 8.60
C GLY A 111 14.15 7.08 8.71
N LEU A 112 13.71 6.89 9.95
CA LEU A 112 12.37 6.43 10.30
C LEU A 112 11.43 7.62 10.45
N ILE A 113 10.38 7.64 9.64
CA ILE A 113 9.40 8.74 9.59
C ILE A 113 8.02 8.21 9.99
N PRO A 114 7.31 8.89 10.91
CA PRO A 114 5.92 8.54 11.21
C PRO A 114 5.01 8.93 10.02
N PRO A 115 3.94 8.17 9.74
CA PRO A 115 3.07 8.43 8.59
C PRO A 115 2.47 9.85 8.55
N SER A 116 2.25 10.46 9.71
CA SER A 116 1.71 11.82 9.83
C SER A 116 2.68 12.92 9.39
N SER A 117 3.99 12.66 9.35
CA SER A 117 5.01 13.66 9.01
C SER A 117 5.44 13.60 7.55
N ILE A 118 4.90 12.68 6.75
CA ILE A 118 5.33 12.44 5.36
C ILE A 118 5.24 13.70 4.50
N SER A 119 4.19 14.53 4.65
CA SER A 119 4.01 15.76 3.88
C SER A 119 5.13 16.78 4.06
N SER A 120 5.82 16.77 5.20
CA SER A 120 6.89 17.73 5.52
C SER A 120 8.26 17.32 4.98
N ILE A 121 8.46 16.05 4.63
CA ILE A 121 9.76 15.50 4.25
C ILE A 121 10.24 16.01 2.89
N PRO A 122 9.42 16.05 1.82
CA PRO A 122 9.84 16.64 0.54
C PRO A 122 10.32 18.10 0.70
N MET A 123 9.60 18.88 1.49
CA MET A 123 9.95 20.27 1.81
C MET A 123 11.28 20.36 2.60
N ALA A 124 11.47 19.50 3.60
CA ALA A 124 12.71 19.45 4.39
C ALA A 124 13.93 19.05 3.53
N LEU A 125 13.73 18.25 2.48
CA LEU A 125 14.78 17.83 1.55
C LEU A 125 15.08 18.86 0.45
N GLY A 126 14.47 20.05 0.51
CA GLY A 126 14.64 21.07 -0.53
C GLY A 126 14.10 20.67 -1.89
N ARG A 127 13.30 19.60 -1.95
CA ARG A 127 12.56 19.20 -3.16
C ARG A 127 11.28 20.04 -3.20
N ILE A 128 11.46 21.31 -3.57
CA ILE A 128 10.39 22.19 -4.00
C ILE A 128 10.14 21.82 -5.46
N THR A 129 8.97 21.29 -5.79
CA THR A 129 8.56 21.18 -7.19
C THR A 129 7.71 22.42 -7.54
N LEU A 130 8.07 23.05 -8.66
CA LEU A 130 7.37 24.17 -9.31
C LEU A 130 5.95 23.81 -9.73
#